data_AF-A0A3D0IHC3-F1
#
_entry.id   AF-A0A3D0IHC3-F1
#
_cell.length_a   1.000
_cell.length_b   1.000
_cell.length_c   1.000
_cell.angle_alpha   90.00
_cell.angle_beta   90.00
_cell.angle_gamma   90.00
#
_symmetry.space_group_name_H-M   'P 1'
#
loop_
_entity.id
_entity.type
_entity.pdbx_description
1 polymer ?
#
loop_
_entity_poly.entity_id
_entity_poly.type
_entity_poly.pdbx_seq_one_letter_code
_entity_poly.pdbx_strand_id
1 'polypeptide(L)'
;MTSLLLALCISGSLLSGCKGKEKNTETTSDKSTVETTEDPRSESSESSSEAPSVTTSSETSESSESTTETEPLDPKKQEAIEAAKAHGLTEEDLGGEYEMFLKFQQALEENTTVGEYKEFIYRIFPVIAYASEYVDDSYFFQRVSSLSITKDELEDSINGQYNSENNLYLKTSLFENDPDRLPDVLFHELMHFLDYNINGVKTCVYIDENGKHLSPAEVAYFTDEEMDKLIACPESLIVTEPGAEIYTSKFLTGAPYAYKDGVTFLSCIEYIMGEEYMKKLFFSWDTDALFEELFLEAGYTHQEYMKASRTLNNLARSDLYSFPEDAASPEDLLIDLYTHYKGGNWKEDKKFLSFIKNFNGIGLEGWRRSKNAEFIGGIVYQTWEQFEKLEKLFTDDIPETLDLDHPYPTLFMRDGEMLFGSMATVADPASGEKYRAYVTYEWDFENDIRTGYTIQRIDGYVEKYF
;
A
#
# COMPACT_ATOMS: atom_id res chain seq x y z
N MET A 1 42.60 -22.43 -0.09
CA MET A 1 41.27 -22.86 0.40
C MET A 1 40.96 -22.04 1.63
N THR A 2 40.39 -20.86 1.41
CA THR A 2 39.93 -19.96 2.46
C THR A 2 38.80 -19.14 1.84
N SER A 3 37.60 -19.34 2.39
CA SER A 3 36.36 -18.70 2.00
C SER A 3 36.39 -17.21 2.30
N LEU A 4 35.89 -16.38 1.39
CA LEU A 4 35.55 -14.99 1.64
C LEU A 4 34.04 -14.86 1.39
N LEU A 5 33.26 -14.79 2.48
CA LEU A 5 31.90 -14.25 2.45
C LEU A 5 32.03 -12.74 2.22
N LEU A 6 31.38 -12.23 1.17
CA LEU A 6 31.17 -10.79 1.02
C LEU A 6 29.74 -10.50 1.46
N ALA A 7 29.62 -9.86 2.62
CA ALA A 7 28.39 -9.23 3.08
C ALA A 7 28.25 -7.90 2.31
N LEU A 8 27.10 -7.68 1.68
CA LEU A 8 26.71 -6.39 1.11
C LEU A 8 25.71 -5.75 2.06
N CYS A 9 26.21 -4.81 2.85
CA CYS A 9 25.42 -3.84 3.59
C CYS A 9 24.93 -2.78 2.61
N ILE A 10 23.62 -2.56 2.54
CA ILE A 10 23.07 -1.27 2.08
C ILE A 10 22.08 -0.82 3.15
N SER A 11 22.61 -0.07 4.12
CA SER A 11 21.82 0.76 5.03
C SER A 11 21.80 2.17 4.48
N GLY A 12 20.63 2.67 4.11
CA GLY A 12 20.41 4.08 3.82
C GLY A 12 20.53 4.90 5.10
N SER A 13 21.57 5.73 5.20
CA SER A 13 21.63 6.94 6.02
C SER A 13 22.92 7.70 5.75
N LEU A 14 22.80 9.04 5.67
CA LEU A 14 23.84 10.08 5.64
C LEU A 14 24.54 10.34 4.30
N LEU A 15 24.23 11.50 3.69
CA LEU A 15 25.23 12.49 3.34
C LEU A 15 24.57 13.87 3.12
N SER A 16 24.47 14.63 4.20
CA SER A 16 24.42 16.08 4.14
C SER A 16 25.84 16.60 3.90
N GLY A 17 25.98 17.52 2.94
CA GLY A 17 27.12 18.42 2.86
C GLY A 17 28.17 18.09 1.79
N CYS A 18 28.02 18.68 0.60
CA CYS A 18 29.15 19.20 -0.15
C CYS A 18 28.72 20.38 -1.04
N LYS A 19 28.97 21.60 -0.56
CA LYS A 19 28.93 22.83 -1.35
C LYS A 19 30.06 22.80 -2.37
N GLY A 20 29.74 22.98 -3.66
CA GLY A 20 30.75 22.94 -4.72
C GLY A 20 30.33 23.56 -6.05
N LYS A 21 30.29 24.88 -6.09
CA LYS A 21 30.58 25.79 -7.23
C LYS A 21 29.74 25.69 -8.51
N GLU A 22 28.94 26.74 -8.66
CA GLU A 22 28.49 27.37 -9.90
C GLU A 22 29.56 27.40 -11.01
N LYS A 23 29.13 27.09 -12.23
CA LYS A 23 29.63 27.74 -13.44
C LYS A 23 28.51 27.87 -14.47
N ASN A 24 28.09 29.12 -14.65
CA ASN A 24 27.34 29.63 -15.79
C ASN A 24 27.98 29.22 -17.11
N THR A 25 27.18 28.79 -18.08
CA THR A 25 27.37 29.18 -19.48
C THR A 25 26.01 29.32 -20.16
N GLU A 26 25.88 30.49 -20.76
CA GLU A 26 24.79 31.06 -21.55
C GLU A 26 24.52 30.33 -22.87
N THR A 27 23.22 30.26 -23.20
CA THR A 27 22.55 30.41 -24.51
C THR A 27 23.28 30.02 -25.81
N THR A 28 22.59 29.24 -26.64
CA THR A 28 22.04 29.77 -27.91
C THR A 28 20.99 28.86 -28.53
N SER A 29 19.85 29.49 -28.84
CA SER A 29 18.77 29.09 -29.73
C SER A 29 19.22 28.47 -31.05
N ASP A 30 18.42 27.54 -31.58
CA ASP A 30 18.06 27.62 -33.00
C ASP A 30 16.63 27.15 -33.28
N LYS A 31 15.94 27.97 -34.07
CA LYS A 31 14.60 27.78 -34.61
C LYS A 31 14.67 26.91 -35.87
N SER A 32 13.71 26.01 -36.03
CA SER A 32 13.21 25.61 -37.35
C SER A 32 11.75 25.20 -37.23
N THR A 33 10.94 25.53 -38.24
CA THR A 33 9.48 25.65 -38.21
C THR A 33 8.89 25.05 -39.49
N VAL A 34 7.67 24.50 -39.39
CA VAL A 34 6.63 24.21 -40.44
C VAL A 34 6.98 23.09 -41.45
N GLU A 35 6.13 22.17 -41.95
CA GLU A 35 4.74 22.12 -42.48
C GLU A 35 4.23 20.65 -42.43
N THR A 36 3.05 20.32 -41.88
CA THR A 36 1.65 20.27 -42.43
C THR A 36 1.33 19.29 -43.57
N THR A 37 0.08 18.76 -43.49
CA THR A 37 -0.77 18.05 -44.48
C THR A 37 -0.67 16.51 -44.49
N GLU A 38 -1.72 15.71 -44.68
CA GLU A 38 -3.19 15.84 -44.74
C GLU A 38 -3.74 14.39 -44.68
N ASP A 39 -4.89 14.20 -44.03
CA ASP A 39 -5.81 13.05 -44.18
C ASP A 39 -6.55 13.18 -45.52
N PRO A 40 -7.14 12.15 -46.18
CA PRO A 40 -8.44 11.63 -45.72
C PRO A 40 -8.86 10.19 -46.17
N ARG A 41 -10.05 9.80 -45.66
CA ARG A 41 -11.14 8.94 -46.21
C ARG A 41 -11.20 7.46 -45.75
N SER A 42 -12.21 7.10 -44.92
CA SER A 42 -13.62 6.68 -45.24
C SER A 42 -13.71 5.15 -45.41
N GLU A 43 -14.75 4.40 -45.04
CA GLU A 43 -16.18 4.64 -44.81
C GLU A 43 -16.83 3.33 -44.28
N SER A 44 -17.97 3.43 -43.58
CA SER A 44 -19.12 2.48 -43.57
C SER A 44 -18.99 1.12 -42.83
N SER A 45 -20.00 0.50 -42.21
CA SER A 45 -21.38 0.83 -41.76
C SER A 45 -22.01 -0.46 -41.17
N GLU A 46 -23.21 -0.35 -40.56
CA GLU A 46 -24.21 -1.42 -40.28
C GLU A 46 -23.95 -2.37 -39.09
N SER A 47 -24.94 -2.90 -38.34
CA SER A 47 -26.38 -2.66 -38.15
C SER A 47 -26.93 -3.78 -37.22
N SER A 48 -28.05 -3.52 -36.54
CA SER A 48 -29.01 -4.46 -35.89
C SER A 48 -28.54 -5.19 -34.61
N SER A 49 -29.14 -5.01 -33.43
CA SER A 49 -30.53 -5.22 -32.97
C SER A 49 -30.98 -6.69 -32.95
N GLU A 50 -31.12 -7.28 -31.75
CA GLU A 50 -32.32 -8.00 -31.29
C GLU A 50 -32.07 -8.75 -29.95
N ALA A 51 -32.77 -8.29 -28.91
CA ALA A 51 -33.43 -9.11 -27.88
C ALA A 51 -34.90 -8.66 -27.91
N PRO A 52 -35.93 -9.44 -27.50
CA PRO A 52 -35.91 -10.39 -26.38
C PRO A 52 -36.75 -11.67 -26.59
N SER A 53 -36.60 -12.67 -25.71
CA SER A 53 -37.69 -13.62 -25.46
C SER A 53 -37.84 -13.93 -23.97
N VAL A 54 -38.89 -13.35 -23.43
CA VAL A 54 -39.57 -13.72 -22.18
C VAL A 54 -40.08 -15.15 -22.31
N THR A 55 -39.86 -15.99 -21.29
CA THR A 55 -40.80 -17.09 -21.00
C THR A 55 -40.95 -17.22 -19.50
N THR A 56 -42.14 -16.86 -19.05
CA THR A 56 -42.67 -17.05 -17.71
C THR A 56 -43.19 -18.48 -17.61
N SER A 57 -42.82 -19.21 -16.56
CA SER A 57 -43.63 -20.32 -16.05
C SER A 57 -43.46 -20.41 -14.54
N SER A 58 -44.62 -20.36 -13.89
CA SER A 58 -44.89 -20.39 -12.45
C SER A 58 -45.08 -21.83 -11.96
N GLU A 59 -45.00 -22.00 -10.64
CA GLU A 59 -45.39 -23.16 -9.81
C GLU A 59 -44.39 -24.34 -9.82
N THR A 60 -43.97 -24.96 -8.72
CA THR A 60 -44.56 -25.08 -7.38
C THR A 60 -43.49 -25.53 -6.38
N SER A 61 -43.71 -25.20 -5.12
CA SER A 61 -43.00 -25.64 -3.92
C SER A 61 -42.88 -27.16 -3.77
N GLU A 62 -41.68 -27.65 -3.46
CA GLU A 62 -41.49 -28.81 -2.58
C GLU A 62 -40.25 -28.60 -1.70
N SER A 63 -40.52 -28.50 -0.41
CA SER A 63 -39.55 -28.51 0.68
C SER A 63 -38.97 -29.91 0.78
N SER A 64 -37.69 -30.05 0.47
CA SER A 64 -36.88 -31.20 0.89
C SER A 64 -35.77 -30.68 1.78
N GLU A 65 -35.89 -30.97 3.08
CA GLU A 65 -34.78 -30.92 4.04
C GLU A 65 -33.61 -31.72 3.46
N SER A 66 -32.63 -31.01 2.93
CA SER A 66 -31.31 -31.56 2.66
C SER A 66 -30.64 -31.72 4.01
N THR A 67 -30.71 -32.92 4.57
CA THR A 67 -29.75 -33.37 5.59
C THR A 67 -28.35 -33.15 5.03
N THR A 68 -27.66 -32.13 5.53
CA THR A 68 -26.24 -31.94 5.35
C THR A 68 -25.56 -33.17 5.96
N GLU A 69 -25.18 -34.13 5.10
CA GLU A 69 -24.13 -35.07 5.43
C GLU A 69 -22.92 -34.24 5.81
N THR A 70 -22.62 -34.15 7.11
CA THR A 70 -21.34 -33.66 7.59
C THR A 70 -20.28 -34.59 7.04
N GLU A 71 -19.61 -34.18 5.97
CA GLU A 71 -18.35 -34.79 5.56
C GLU A 71 -17.45 -34.89 6.80
N PRO A 72 -16.73 -36.01 6.98
CA PRO A 72 -15.76 -36.11 8.06
C PRO A 72 -14.72 -35.00 7.86
N LEU A 73 -14.73 -34.02 8.77
CA LEU A 73 -13.77 -32.91 8.79
C LEU A 73 -12.35 -33.47 8.73
N ASP A 74 -11.58 -32.97 7.76
CA ASP A 74 -10.15 -33.27 7.63
C ASP A 74 -9.45 -32.99 8.98
N PRO A 75 -8.77 -33.99 9.58
CA PRO A 75 -8.08 -33.82 10.86
C PRO A 75 -7.13 -32.63 10.90
N LYS A 76 -6.44 -32.32 9.79
CA LYS A 76 -5.52 -31.18 9.72
C LYS A 76 -6.26 -29.85 9.72
N LYS A 77 -7.38 -29.78 9.02
CA LYS A 77 -8.27 -28.61 9.05
C LYS A 77 -8.77 -28.34 10.47
N GLN A 78 -9.23 -29.38 11.17
CA GLN A 78 -9.73 -29.24 12.54
C GLN A 78 -8.61 -28.80 13.50
N GLU A 79 -7.43 -29.39 13.39
CA GLU A 79 -6.24 -29.01 14.17
C GLU A 79 -5.87 -27.54 13.95
N ALA A 80 -5.80 -27.09 12.69
CA ALA A 80 -5.50 -25.70 12.36
C ALA A 80 -6.54 -24.72 12.93
N ILE A 81 -7.83 -25.03 12.81
CA ILE A 81 -8.91 -24.18 13.34
C ILE A 81 -8.83 -24.09 14.87
N GLU A 82 -8.57 -25.19 15.57
CA GLU A 82 -8.43 -25.20 17.03
C GLU A 82 -7.21 -24.41 17.49
N ALA A 83 -6.08 -24.57 16.80
CA ALA A 83 -4.86 -23.81 17.07
C ALA A 83 -5.03 -22.31 16.78
N ALA A 84 -5.66 -21.94 15.66
CA ALA A 84 -5.94 -20.56 15.28
C ALA A 84 -6.81 -19.84 16.33
N LYS A 85 -7.85 -20.51 16.82
CA LYS A 85 -8.73 -19.97 17.88
C LYS A 85 -8.00 -19.67 19.18
N ALA A 86 -6.92 -20.39 19.48
CA ALA A 86 -6.12 -20.12 20.68
C ALA A 86 -5.43 -18.74 20.63
N HIS A 87 -5.23 -18.21 19.43
CA HIS A 87 -4.60 -16.90 19.15
C HIS A 87 -5.60 -15.86 18.62
N GLY A 88 -6.90 -16.09 18.84
CA GLY A 88 -7.95 -15.16 18.46
C GLY A 88 -8.27 -15.10 16.96
N LEU A 89 -7.79 -16.05 16.17
CA LEU A 89 -8.09 -16.16 14.73
C LEU A 89 -9.31 -17.06 14.49
N THR A 90 -10.03 -16.77 13.42
CA THR A 90 -11.21 -17.50 12.94
C THR A 90 -10.85 -18.47 11.82
N GLU A 91 -11.81 -19.25 11.33
CA GLU A 91 -11.58 -20.10 10.14
C GLU A 91 -11.43 -19.26 8.87
N GLU A 92 -12.10 -18.11 8.79
CA GLU A 92 -12.04 -17.18 7.66
C GLU A 92 -10.64 -16.56 7.53
N ASP A 93 -10.03 -16.20 8.66
CA ASP A 93 -8.64 -15.73 8.76
C ASP A 93 -7.62 -16.72 8.21
N LEU A 94 -7.96 -18.02 8.13
CA LEU A 94 -7.08 -19.03 7.58
C LEU A 94 -7.13 -19.11 6.06
N GLY A 95 -8.16 -18.55 5.41
CA GLY A 95 -8.28 -18.55 3.94
C GLY A 95 -8.28 -19.94 3.27
N GLY A 96 -8.48 -21.02 4.03
CA GLY A 96 -8.31 -22.40 3.54
C GLY A 96 -6.87 -22.94 3.62
N GLU A 97 -5.91 -22.13 4.07
CA GLU A 97 -4.47 -22.43 4.15
C GLU A 97 -4.10 -23.15 5.46
N TYR A 98 -4.83 -24.22 5.80
CA TYR A 98 -4.71 -24.91 7.09
C TYR A 98 -3.31 -25.52 7.33
N GLU A 99 -2.71 -26.15 6.32
CA GLU A 99 -1.37 -26.73 6.46
C GLU A 99 -0.29 -25.66 6.60
N MET A 100 -0.46 -24.53 5.90
CA MET A 100 0.43 -23.39 5.99
C MET A 100 0.37 -22.78 7.40
N PHE A 101 -0.82 -22.68 7.98
CA PHE A 101 -1.00 -22.21 9.36
C PHE A 101 -0.25 -23.10 10.36
N LEU A 102 -0.34 -24.43 10.25
CA LEU A 102 0.37 -25.33 11.16
C LEU A 102 1.89 -25.22 11.04
N LYS A 103 2.42 -25.04 9.81
CA LYS A 103 3.86 -24.77 9.61
C LYS A 103 4.27 -23.43 10.21
N PHE A 104 3.47 -22.40 9.99
CA PHE A 104 3.68 -21.06 10.54
C PHE A 104 3.70 -21.08 12.07
N GLN A 105 2.71 -21.72 12.68
CA GLN A 105 2.59 -21.92 14.12
C GLN A 105 3.83 -22.64 14.66
N GLN A 106 4.23 -23.76 14.04
CA GLN A 106 5.42 -24.50 14.46
C GLN A 106 6.68 -23.62 14.41
N ALA A 107 6.90 -22.93 13.29
CA ALA A 107 8.06 -22.07 13.08
C ALA A 107 8.12 -20.93 14.12
N LEU A 108 6.97 -20.34 14.45
CA LEU A 108 6.85 -19.27 15.44
C LEU A 108 6.99 -19.78 16.88
N GLU A 109 6.46 -20.96 17.20
CA GLU A 109 6.57 -21.51 18.54
C GLU A 109 8.01 -21.89 18.91
N GLU A 110 8.76 -22.41 17.95
CA GLU A 110 10.18 -22.71 18.09
C GLU A 110 11.06 -21.43 18.16
N ASN A 111 10.53 -20.28 17.73
CA ASN A 111 11.23 -19.00 17.76
C ASN A 111 11.19 -18.37 19.17
N THR A 112 12.34 -18.31 19.82
CA THR A 112 12.49 -17.69 21.15
C THR A 112 12.87 -16.21 21.12
N THR A 113 13.22 -15.64 19.96
CA THR A 113 13.73 -14.25 19.82
C THR A 113 12.63 -13.21 19.62
N VAL A 114 11.40 -13.64 19.35
CA VAL A 114 10.22 -12.75 19.25
C VAL A 114 9.55 -12.47 20.59
N GLY A 115 9.83 -13.26 21.62
CA GLY A 115 9.39 -13.00 23.00
C GLY A 115 7.88 -12.81 23.17
N GLU A 116 7.48 -11.70 23.78
CA GLU A 116 6.09 -11.32 24.06
C GLU A 116 5.29 -10.92 22.81
N TYR A 117 5.97 -10.65 21.69
CA TYR A 117 5.34 -10.17 20.46
C TYR A 117 4.76 -11.28 19.58
N LYS A 118 4.80 -12.54 20.01
CA LYS A 118 4.25 -13.70 19.27
C LYS A 118 2.81 -13.49 18.83
N GLU A 119 1.96 -12.93 19.70
CA GLU A 119 0.54 -12.72 19.37
C GLU A 119 0.35 -11.74 18.21
N PHE A 120 1.21 -10.72 18.07
CA PHE A 120 1.16 -9.83 16.91
C PHE A 120 1.54 -10.56 15.62
N ILE A 121 2.51 -11.46 15.70
CA ILE A 121 2.94 -12.26 14.57
C ILE A 121 1.84 -13.27 14.17
N TYR A 122 1.09 -13.86 15.12
CA TYR A 122 -0.09 -14.65 14.76
C TYR A 122 -1.12 -13.86 13.98
N ARG A 123 -1.34 -12.60 14.36
CA ARG A 123 -2.35 -11.75 13.72
C ARG A 123 -2.04 -11.38 12.27
N ILE A 124 -0.80 -11.51 11.79
CA ILE A 124 -0.49 -11.27 10.36
C ILE A 124 -0.79 -12.48 9.47
N PHE A 125 -1.18 -13.64 10.02
CA PHE A 125 -1.50 -14.82 9.24
C PHE A 125 -2.58 -14.63 8.15
N PRO A 126 -3.67 -13.86 8.36
CA PRO A 126 -4.64 -13.57 7.30
C PRO A 126 -4.00 -12.96 6.05
N VAL A 127 -2.97 -12.13 6.22
CA VAL A 127 -2.21 -11.55 5.10
C VAL A 127 -1.39 -12.62 4.38
N ILE A 128 -0.78 -13.53 5.13
CA ILE A 128 -0.02 -14.67 4.57
C ILE A 128 -0.96 -15.60 3.78
N ALA A 129 -2.12 -15.94 4.34
CA ALA A 129 -3.12 -16.76 3.68
C ALA A 129 -3.67 -16.08 2.42
N TYR A 130 -3.94 -14.78 2.49
CA TYR A 130 -4.33 -13.98 1.33
C TYR A 130 -3.27 -14.03 0.22
N ALA A 131 -1.99 -13.89 0.58
CA ALA A 131 -0.86 -13.88 -0.35
C ALA A 131 -0.22 -15.28 -0.58
N SER A 132 -0.93 -16.37 -0.31
CA SER A 132 -0.35 -17.73 -0.24
C SER A 132 0.37 -18.16 -1.53
N GLU A 133 -0.08 -17.70 -2.69
CA GLU A 133 0.53 -17.99 -3.99
C GLU A 133 1.95 -17.40 -4.18
N TYR A 134 2.32 -16.43 -3.35
CA TYR A 134 3.65 -15.81 -3.34
C TYR A 134 4.59 -16.41 -2.28
N VAL A 135 4.11 -17.32 -1.43
CA VAL A 135 4.88 -17.87 -0.32
C VAL A 135 5.91 -18.90 -0.85
N ASP A 136 7.19 -18.57 -0.75
CA ASP A 136 8.26 -19.59 -0.79
C ASP A 136 8.29 -20.30 0.56
N ASP A 137 7.54 -21.40 0.66
CA ASP A 137 7.40 -22.22 1.88
C ASP A 137 8.73 -22.46 2.60
N SER A 138 9.78 -22.86 1.89
CA SER A 138 11.04 -23.26 2.53
C SER A 138 11.79 -22.05 3.07
N TYR A 139 11.81 -20.96 2.29
CA TYR A 139 12.47 -19.73 2.68
C TYR A 139 11.69 -19.01 3.79
N PHE A 140 10.40 -18.77 3.59
CA PHE A 140 9.57 -17.96 4.47
C PHE A 140 9.53 -18.52 5.90
N PHE A 141 9.28 -19.82 6.09
CA PHE A 141 9.24 -20.39 7.44
C PHE A 141 10.60 -20.39 8.14
N GLN A 142 11.72 -20.46 7.40
CA GLN A 142 13.05 -20.24 7.98
C GLN A 142 13.19 -18.80 8.50
N ARG A 143 12.63 -17.82 7.79
CA ARG A 143 12.62 -16.42 8.21
C ARG A 143 11.69 -16.21 9.40
N VAL A 144 10.52 -16.86 9.46
CA VAL A 144 9.67 -16.86 10.66
C VAL A 144 10.41 -17.42 11.88
N SER A 145 11.12 -18.56 11.74
CA SER A 145 11.88 -19.18 12.84
C SER A 145 13.08 -18.36 13.32
N SER A 146 13.55 -17.41 12.52
CA SER A 146 14.73 -16.57 12.84
C SER A 146 14.41 -15.10 13.00
N LEU A 147 13.13 -14.70 12.93
CA LEU A 147 12.70 -13.33 13.16
C LEU A 147 13.07 -12.92 14.59
N SER A 148 13.65 -11.75 14.72
CA SER A 148 13.98 -11.16 16.02
C SER A 148 13.25 -9.84 16.18
N ILE A 149 12.75 -9.58 17.39
CA ILE A 149 12.16 -8.29 17.75
C ILE A 149 12.93 -7.76 18.94
N THR A 150 13.59 -6.63 18.74
CA THR A 150 14.41 -5.97 19.77
C THR A 150 13.79 -4.64 20.10
N LYS A 151 13.67 -4.36 21.40
CA LYS A 151 13.15 -3.09 21.91
C LYS A 151 14.29 -2.27 22.51
N ASP A 152 14.44 -1.04 22.03
CA ASP A 152 15.30 -0.03 22.60
C ASP A 152 14.45 1.09 23.24
N GLU A 153 14.73 1.38 24.50
CA GLU A 153 14.12 2.50 25.23
C GLU A 153 14.97 3.75 25.00
N LEU A 154 14.68 4.48 23.91
CA LEU A 154 15.37 5.73 23.53
C LEU A 154 14.34 6.82 23.17
N GLU A 155 14.65 8.07 23.51
CA GLU A 155 13.73 9.21 23.73
C GLU A 155 12.76 9.63 22.59
N ASP A 156 11.70 10.33 23.03
CA ASP A 156 10.70 11.19 22.36
C ASP A 156 9.53 10.60 21.55
N SER A 157 9.56 9.37 20.99
CA SER A 157 8.37 8.80 20.31
C SER A 157 8.42 7.28 20.12
N ILE A 158 7.27 6.64 19.84
CA ILE A 158 7.18 5.22 19.42
C ILE A 158 7.43 5.13 17.91
N ASN A 159 8.41 4.32 17.50
CA ASN A 159 8.78 4.09 16.09
C ASN A 159 9.34 2.67 15.88
N GLY A 160 9.36 2.20 14.63
CA GLY A 160 9.80 0.88 14.21
C GLY A 160 10.88 0.96 13.13
N GLN A 161 11.56 -0.16 12.92
CA GLN A 161 12.34 -0.40 11.70
C GLN A 161 12.61 -1.89 11.55
N TYR A 162 12.10 -2.49 10.49
CA TYR A 162 12.52 -3.79 9.99
C TYR A 162 13.79 -3.68 9.15
N ASN A 163 14.69 -4.66 9.23
CA ASN A 163 15.95 -4.64 8.49
C ASN A 163 16.26 -5.97 7.76
N SER A 164 17.27 -5.93 6.89
CA SER A 164 17.72 -7.09 6.11
C SER A 164 18.26 -8.26 6.95
N GLU A 165 18.61 -8.03 8.22
CA GLU A 165 19.08 -9.07 9.15
C GLU A 165 17.93 -9.88 9.79
N ASN A 166 16.69 -9.68 9.34
CA ASN A 166 15.49 -10.29 9.91
C ASN A 166 15.18 -9.80 11.33
N ASN A 167 15.49 -8.53 11.61
CA ASN A 167 15.26 -7.94 12.90
C ASN A 167 14.35 -6.71 12.81
N LEU A 168 13.36 -6.66 13.70
CA LEU A 168 12.47 -5.55 13.91
C LEU A 168 12.92 -4.79 15.14
N TYR A 169 13.41 -3.56 14.94
CA TYR A 169 13.81 -2.66 16.02
C TYR A 169 12.63 -1.77 16.41
N LEU A 170 12.12 -1.98 17.62
CA LEU A 170 11.13 -1.11 18.23
C LEU A 170 11.84 -0.05 19.07
N LYS A 171 11.56 1.21 18.80
CA LYS A 171 11.93 2.35 19.63
C LYS A 171 10.70 2.77 20.39
N THR A 172 10.75 2.75 21.72
CA THR A 172 9.62 3.17 22.55
C THR A 172 9.97 4.37 23.39
N SER A 173 9.06 5.34 23.46
CA SER A 173 9.22 6.53 24.29
C SER A 173 9.17 6.18 25.79
N LEU A 174 10.03 6.83 26.58
CA LEU A 174 9.95 6.83 28.05
C LEU A 174 8.93 7.85 28.59
N PHE A 175 8.49 8.79 27.76
CA PHE A 175 7.72 9.97 28.16
C PHE A 175 6.30 10.00 27.57
N GLU A 176 6.10 9.42 26.39
CA GLU A 176 4.79 9.21 25.79
C GLU A 176 4.32 7.77 26.06
N ASN A 177 3.38 7.64 26.98
CA ASN A 177 2.54 6.45 27.07
C ASN A 177 1.42 6.59 26.02
N ASP A 178 1.72 6.31 24.76
CA ASP A 178 0.68 6.01 23.75
C ASP A 178 0.68 4.51 23.48
N PRO A 179 0.19 3.68 24.42
CA PRO A 179 0.18 2.22 24.27
C PRO A 179 -0.60 1.78 23.01
N ASP A 180 -1.48 2.64 22.50
CA ASP A 180 -2.32 2.37 21.34
C ASP A 180 -1.54 2.50 20.02
N ARG A 181 -0.39 3.19 20.01
CA ARG A 181 0.45 3.37 18.81
C ARG A 181 1.43 2.21 18.56
N LEU A 182 1.76 1.44 19.60
CA LEU A 182 2.69 0.31 19.47
C LEU A 182 2.17 -0.78 18.53
N PRO A 183 0.89 -1.23 18.62
CA PRO A 183 0.33 -2.17 17.66
C PRO A 183 0.49 -1.73 16.21
N ASP A 184 0.24 -0.46 15.92
CA ASP A 184 0.23 0.07 14.56
C ASP A 184 1.64 0.04 13.96
N VAL A 185 2.61 0.53 14.73
CA VAL A 185 4.03 0.46 14.35
C VAL A 185 4.46 -0.99 14.17
N LEU A 186 4.11 -1.87 15.10
CA LEU A 186 4.51 -3.27 15.03
C LEU A 186 3.90 -3.98 13.82
N PHE A 187 2.62 -3.75 13.52
CA PHE A 187 1.98 -4.32 12.34
C PHE A 187 2.55 -3.77 11.04
N HIS A 188 2.80 -2.46 10.97
CA HIS A 188 3.47 -1.83 9.84
C HIS A 188 4.82 -2.49 9.56
N GLU A 189 5.67 -2.63 10.58
CA GLU A 189 6.98 -3.26 10.43
C GLU A 189 6.89 -4.78 10.16
N LEU A 190 5.85 -5.45 10.65
CA LEU A 190 5.58 -6.84 10.30
C LEU A 190 5.13 -7.00 8.84
N MET A 191 4.53 -5.97 8.23
CA MET A 191 4.30 -5.97 6.78
C MET A 191 5.61 -5.86 6.00
N HIS A 192 6.62 -5.14 6.51
CA HIS A 192 7.97 -5.19 5.95
C HIS A 192 8.66 -6.53 6.16
N PHE A 193 8.34 -7.25 7.25
CA PHE A 193 8.75 -8.65 7.34
C PHE A 193 8.10 -9.50 6.24
N LEU A 194 6.83 -9.28 5.90
CA LEU A 194 6.17 -10.02 4.82
C LEU A 194 6.71 -9.63 3.44
N ASP A 195 6.74 -8.34 3.08
CA ASP A 195 7.17 -7.89 1.76
C ASP A 195 8.59 -8.35 1.41
N TYR A 196 9.48 -8.41 2.41
CA TYR A 196 10.88 -8.74 2.20
C TYR A 196 11.14 -10.25 2.19
N ASN A 197 10.27 -11.05 2.82
CA ASN A 197 10.56 -12.47 3.05
C ASN A 197 9.55 -13.46 2.48
N ILE A 198 8.35 -13.02 2.08
CA ILE A 198 7.29 -13.95 1.68
C ILE A 198 7.70 -14.73 0.42
N ASN A 199 8.39 -14.07 -0.52
CA ASN A 199 8.67 -14.60 -1.85
C ASN A 199 10.17 -14.70 -2.16
N GLY A 200 10.98 -15.10 -1.18
CA GLY A 200 12.42 -15.29 -1.38
C GLY A 200 13.21 -13.98 -1.47
N VAL A 201 14.36 -14.03 -2.14
CA VAL A 201 15.29 -12.88 -2.24
C VAL A 201 14.97 -12.04 -3.47
N LYS A 202 14.88 -10.71 -3.29
CA LYS A 202 14.76 -9.74 -4.41
C LYS A 202 15.78 -10.04 -5.51
N THR A 203 15.34 -10.04 -6.77
CA THR A 203 16.23 -10.40 -7.88
C THR A 203 16.61 -9.26 -8.83
N CYS A 204 16.06 -8.05 -8.71
CA CYS A 204 16.57 -6.87 -9.41
C CYS A 204 17.43 -5.99 -8.48
N VAL A 205 18.68 -5.73 -8.85
CA VAL A 205 19.58 -4.80 -8.13
C VAL A 205 20.19 -3.74 -9.04
N TYR A 206 20.36 -4.05 -10.34
CA TYR A 206 20.94 -3.14 -11.31
C TYR A 206 20.18 -3.16 -12.63
N ILE A 207 20.36 -2.11 -13.41
CA ILE A 207 19.81 -1.92 -14.75
C ILE A 207 20.99 -1.59 -15.67
N ASP A 208 21.09 -2.29 -16.80
CA ASP A 208 22.12 -2.01 -17.80
C ASP A 208 21.76 -0.81 -18.70
N GLU A 209 22.69 -0.42 -19.58
CA GLU A 209 22.49 0.71 -20.51
C GLU A 209 21.32 0.53 -21.49
N ASN A 210 20.84 -0.71 -21.65
CA ASN A 210 19.70 -1.06 -22.51
C ASN A 210 18.39 -1.19 -21.72
N GLY A 211 18.40 -0.92 -20.42
CA GLY A 211 17.22 -1.06 -19.56
C GLY A 211 16.96 -2.49 -19.08
N LYS A 212 17.91 -3.42 -19.24
CA LYS A 212 17.76 -4.80 -18.74
C LYS A 212 18.01 -4.83 -17.24
N HIS A 213 17.06 -5.38 -16.48
CA HIS A 213 17.24 -5.71 -15.07
C HIS A 213 18.24 -6.86 -14.88
N LEU A 214 19.11 -6.71 -13.89
CA LEU A 214 20.18 -7.64 -13.56
C LEU A 214 20.11 -8.03 -12.10
N SER A 215 20.29 -9.33 -11.87
CA SER A 215 20.28 -9.93 -10.54
C SER A 215 21.64 -9.91 -9.84
N PRO A 216 21.65 -10.06 -8.49
CA PRO A 216 22.91 -10.16 -7.75
C PRO A 216 23.82 -11.26 -8.29
N ALA A 217 23.24 -12.37 -8.75
CA ALA A 217 23.97 -13.50 -9.31
C ALA A 217 24.58 -13.17 -10.69
N GLU A 218 23.89 -12.39 -11.52
CA GLU A 218 24.40 -11.98 -12.83
C GLU A 218 25.58 -11.01 -12.70
N VAL A 219 25.50 -10.07 -11.75
CA VAL A 219 26.55 -9.06 -11.55
C VAL A 219 27.69 -9.52 -10.64
N ALA A 220 27.57 -10.68 -9.97
CA ALA A 220 28.56 -11.19 -9.02
C ALA A 220 29.98 -11.35 -9.59
N TYR A 221 30.11 -11.42 -10.91
CA TYR A 221 31.37 -11.61 -11.61
C TYR A 221 31.76 -10.43 -12.50
N PHE A 222 31.01 -9.33 -12.45
CA PHE A 222 31.32 -8.12 -13.21
C PHE A 222 32.56 -7.46 -12.64
N THR A 223 33.37 -6.89 -13.52
CA THR A 223 34.50 -6.03 -13.16
C THR A 223 34.02 -4.67 -12.68
N ASP A 224 34.86 -3.92 -11.95
CA ASP A 224 34.53 -2.56 -11.52
C ASP A 224 34.12 -1.65 -12.70
N GLU A 225 34.77 -1.81 -13.87
CA GLU A 225 34.43 -1.04 -15.08
C GLU A 225 33.05 -1.42 -15.68
N GLU A 226 32.64 -2.68 -15.52
CA GLU A 226 31.31 -3.13 -15.92
C GLU A 226 30.26 -2.65 -14.92
N MET A 227 30.57 -2.67 -13.62
CA MET A 227 29.71 -2.14 -12.57
C MET A 227 29.49 -0.62 -12.71
N ASP A 228 30.52 0.14 -13.11
CA ASP A 228 30.44 1.59 -13.34
C ASP A 228 29.47 2.00 -14.47
N LYS A 229 29.07 1.05 -15.34
CA LYS A 229 28.13 1.27 -16.44
C LYS A 229 26.68 0.96 -16.04
N LEU A 230 26.46 0.37 -14.87
CA LEU A 230 25.14 -0.01 -14.40
C LEU A 230 24.49 1.11 -13.60
N ILE A 231 23.17 1.15 -13.66
CA ILE A 231 22.33 2.03 -12.84
C ILE A 231 21.74 1.16 -11.73
N ALA A 232 21.79 1.61 -10.47
CA ALA A 232 21.08 0.91 -9.40
C ALA A 232 19.57 0.97 -9.67
N CYS A 233 18.88 -0.17 -9.52
CA CYS A 233 17.43 -0.19 -9.62
C CYS A 233 16.84 0.76 -8.55
N PRO A 234 15.95 1.70 -8.91
CA PRO A 234 15.38 2.59 -7.92
C PRO A 234 14.44 1.80 -7.00
N GLU A 235 14.70 1.87 -5.69
CA GLU A 235 13.76 1.34 -4.71
C GLU A 235 12.39 2.02 -4.86
N SER A 236 11.32 1.24 -4.89
CA SER A 236 9.95 1.73 -5.01
C SER A 236 9.38 1.95 -3.62
N LEU A 237 9.88 2.95 -2.91
CA LEU A 237 9.45 3.23 -1.53
C LEU A 237 8.01 3.68 -1.44
N ILE A 238 7.49 4.26 -2.52
CA ILE A 238 6.06 4.53 -2.68
C ILE A 238 5.23 3.24 -2.68
N VAL A 239 5.82 2.08 -2.98
CA VAL A 239 5.17 0.78 -2.87
C VAL A 239 5.41 0.18 -1.48
N THR A 240 6.64 0.19 -0.97
CA THR A 240 6.96 -0.51 0.28
C THR A 240 6.30 0.13 1.51
N GLU A 241 6.50 1.43 1.76
CA GLU A 241 6.01 2.09 2.99
C GLU A 241 4.48 2.25 2.97
N PRO A 242 3.86 2.82 1.92
CA PRO A 242 2.41 2.94 1.89
C PRO A 242 1.72 1.60 1.63
N GLY A 243 2.39 0.65 0.98
CA GLY A 243 1.87 -0.71 0.82
C GLY A 243 1.77 -1.44 2.15
N ALA A 244 2.80 -1.35 3.00
CA ALA A 244 2.77 -1.87 4.36
C ALA A 244 1.60 -1.26 5.15
N GLU A 245 1.35 0.03 4.98
CA GLU A 245 0.22 0.70 5.59
C GLU A 245 -1.14 0.22 5.06
N ILE A 246 -1.26 0.01 3.73
CA ILE A 246 -2.49 -0.50 3.11
C ILE A 246 -2.83 -1.89 3.65
N TYR A 247 -1.88 -2.82 3.68
CA TYR A 247 -2.15 -4.18 4.15
C TYR A 247 -2.39 -4.23 5.66
N THR A 248 -1.70 -3.39 6.44
CA THR A 248 -2.02 -3.19 7.86
C THR A 248 -3.47 -2.70 8.03
N SER A 249 -3.88 -1.72 7.22
CA SER A 249 -5.23 -1.15 7.24
C SER A 249 -6.31 -2.15 6.83
N LYS A 250 -6.06 -2.95 5.79
CA LYS A 250 -7.03 -3.93 5.27
C LYS A 250 -7.29 -5.04 6.28
N PHE A 251 -6.25 -5.57 6.93
CA PHE A 251 -6.35 -6.82 7.70
C PHE A 251 -6.32 -6.65 9.22
N LEU A 252 -5.76 -5.55 9.74
CA LEU A 252 -5.37 -5.48 11.16
C LEU A 252 -6.00 -4.31 11.90
N THR A 253 -5.97 -3.13 11.30
CA THR A 253 -6.33 -1.87 11.96
C THR A 253 -7.63 -1.27 11.44
N GLY A 254 -7.95 -1.48 10.17
CA GLY A 254 -9.16 -0.98 9.54
C GLY A 254 -9.00 0.39 8.88
N ALA A 255 -7.98 1.20 9.20
CA ALA A 255 -7.72 2.46 8.52
C ALA A 255 -6.23 2.87 8.55
N PRO A 256 -5.78 3.67 7.56
CA PRO A 256 -4.40 4.17 7.51
C PRO A 256 -4.13 5.25 8.55
N TYR A 257 -2.99 5.14 9.22
CA TYR A 257 -2.43 6.11 10.15
C TYR A 257 -1.31 6.93 9.49
N ALA A 258 -0.36 6.27 8.86
CA ALA A 258 0.84 6.86 8.25
C ALA A 258 0.77 6.92 6.72
N TYR A 259 1.78 7.54 6.10
CA TYR A 259 2.02 7.52 4.65
C TYR A 259 0.81 7.88 3.76
N LYS A 260 -0.09 8.74 4.26
CA LYS A 260 -1.43 8.97 3.70
C LYS A 260 -1.44 9.28 2.21
N ASP A 261 -0.54 10.17 1.76
CA ASP A 261 -0.44 10.53 0.36
C ASP A 261 -0.05 9.32 -0.51
N GLY A 262 0.89 8.51 -0.03
CA GLY A 262 1.28 7.27 -0.70
C GLY A 262 0.18 6.21 -0.67
N VAL A 263 -0.57 6.12 0.42
CA VAL A 263 -1.71 5.19 0.55
C VAL A 263 -2.79 5.55 -0.45
N THR A 264 -3.15 6.83 -0.56
CA THR A 264 -4.11 7.32 -1.55
C THR A 264 -3.61 7.09 -2.97
N PHE A 265 -2.31 7.30 -3.22
CA PHE A 265 -1.69 7.06 -4.53
C PHE A 265 -1.76 5.57 -4.95
N LEU A 266 -1.31 4.65 -4.08
CA LEU A 266 -1.37 3.22 -4.36
C LEU A 266 -2.81 2.69 -4.42
N SER A 267 -3.71 3.21 -3.61
CA SER A 267 -5.14 2.87 -3.68
C SER A 267 -5.77 3.32 -5.00
N CYS A 268 -5.30 4.43 -5.58
CA CYS A 268 -5.69 4.84 -6.92
C CYS A 268 -5.14 3.88 -7.98
N ILE A 269 -3.90 3.37 -7.82
CA ILE A 269 -3.37 2.30 -8.68
C ILE A 269 -4.23 1.03 -8.55
N GLU A 270 -4.62 0.64 -7.34
CA GLU A 270 -5.54 -0.49 -7.12
C GLU A 270 -6.88 -0.29 -7.84
N TYR A 271 -7.41 0.93 -7.80
CA TYR A 271 -8.64 1.27 -8.51
C TYR A 271 -8.50 1.16 -10.04
N ILE A 272 -7.33 1.50 -10.59
CA ILE A 272 -7.05 1.44 -12.03
C ILE A 272 -6.77 0.00 -12.47
N MET A 273 -5.94 -0.73 -11.72
CA MET A 273 -5.35 -2.01 -12.12
C MET A 273 -6.05 -3.24 -11.50
N GLY A 274 -6.82 -3.03 -10.44
CA GLY A 274 -7.46 -4.09 -9.66
C GLY A 274 -6.61 -4.59 -8.49
N GLU A 275 -7.29 -5.24 -7.56
CA GLU A 275 -6.72 -5.80 -6.33
C GLU A 275 -5.61 -6.83 -6.60
N GLU A 276 -5.82 -7.73 -7.55
CA GLU A 276 -4.83 -8.76 -7.92
C GLU A 276 -3.50 -8.16 -8.39
N TYR A 277 -3.55 -7.03 -9.11
CA TYR A 277 -2.33 -6.34 -9.52
C TYR A 277 -1.60 -5.75 -8.31
N MET A 278 -2.30 -5.14 -7.36
CA MET A 278 -1.69 -4.59 -6.14
C MET A 278 -1.12 -5.66 -5.23
N LYS A 279 -1.81 -6.80 -5.13
CA LYS A 279 -1.32 -8.00 -4.45
C LYS A 279 0.00 -8.47 -5.07
N LYS A 280 0.03 -8.63 -6.39
CA LYS A 280 1.25 -8.96 -7.13
C LYS A 280 2.35 -7.92 -6.93
N LEU A 281 2.03 -6.64 -7.02
CA LEU A 281 3.01 -5.57 -6.91
C LEU A 281 3.71 -5.58 -5.55
N PHE A 282 2.97 -5.82 -4.45
CA PHE A 282 3.51 -5.78 -3.10
C PHE A 282 4.21 -7.07 -2.65
N PHE A 283 3.69 -8.25 -3.01
CA PHE A 283 4.23 -9.54 -2.54
C PHE A 283 5.15 -10.26 -3.55
N SER A 284 5.40 -9.67 -4.72
CA SER A 284 6.35 -10.22 -5.69
C SER A 284 7.80 -9.93 -5.29
N TRP A 285 8.70 -10.85 -5.60
CA TRP A 285 10.14 -10.65 -5.47
C TRP A 285 10.71 -9.54 -6.37
N ASP A 286 9.94 -9.07 -7.35
CA ASP A 286 10.35 -8.06 -8.34
C ASP A 286 9.48 -6.80 -8.33
N THR A 287 9.02 -6.36 -7.14
CA THR A 287 8.23 -5.14 -6.97
C THR A 287 8.78 -3.95 -7.76
N ASP A 288 10.09 -3.71 -7.69
CA ASP A 288 10.73 -2.56 -8.32
C ASP A 288 10.67 -2.64 -9.86
N ALA A 289 10.82 -3.84 -10.41
CA ALA A 289 10.70 -4.10 -11.84
C ALA A 289 9.26 -4.00 -12.33
N LEU A 290 8.31 -4.59 -11.60
CA LEU A 290 6.89 -4.54 -11.92
C LEU A 290 6.35 -3.11 -11.88
N PHE A 291 6.81 -2.32 -10.90
CA PHE A 291 6.42 -0.92 -10.79
C PHE A 291 6.98 -0.09 -11.94
N GLU A 292 8.19 -0.37 -12.40
CA GLU A 292 8.74 0.23 -13.61
C GLU A 292 7.95 -0.15 -14.86
N GLU A 293 7.71 -1.44 -15.05
CA GLU A 293 6.98 -2.00 -16.20
C GLU A 293 5.61 -1.32 -16.37
N LEU A 294 4.91 -1.05 -15.25
CA LEU A 294 3.65 -0.30 -15.23
C LEU A 294 3.71 1.02 -16.00
N PHE A 295 4.79 1.80 -15.80
CA PHE A 295 4.98 3.09 -16.45
C PHE A 295 5.52 2.94 -17.86
N LEU A 296 6.42 1.99 -18.11
CA LEU A 296 6.96 1.75 -19.45
C LEU A 296 5.85 1.33 -20.42
N GLU A 297 4.94 0.46 -19.99
CA GLU A 297 3.74 0.07 -20.76
C GLU A 297 2.82 1.27 -21.02
N ALA A 298 2.69 2.18 -20.04
CA ALA A 298 1.97 3.44 -20.20
C ALA A 298 2.67 4.46 -21.12
N GLY A 299 3.84 4.13 -21.68
CA GLY A 299 4.54 4.93 -22.68
C GLY A 299 5.65 5.81 -22.12
N TYR A 300 6.01 5.67 -20.84
CA TYR A 300 7.16 6.37 -20.27
C TYR A 300 8.46 5.72 -20.77
N THR A 301 9.47 6.55 -21.02
CA THR A 301 10.84 6.04 -21.18
C THR A 301 11.46 5.71 -19.83
N HIS A 302 12.50 4.88 -19.82
CA HIS A 302 13.28 4.58 -18.61
C HIS A 302 13.74 5.87 -17.89
N GLN A 303 14.21 6.88 -18.64
CA GLN A 303 14.66 8.15 -18.04
C GLN A 303 13.53 8.95 -17.39
N GLU A 304 12.33 8.92 -17.98
CA GLU A 304 11.15 9.57 -17.40
C GLU A 304 10.68 8.82 -16.15
N TYR A 305 10.66 7.48 -16.19
CA TYR A 305 10.39 6.66 -15.02
C TYR A 305 11.37 6.95 -13.88
N MET A 306 12.68 7.03 -14.14
CA MET A 306 13.68 7.36 -13.12
C MET A 306 13.46 8.75 -12.46
N LYS A 307 12.81 9.69 -13.16
CA LYS A 307 12.39 10.98 -12.56
C LYS A 307 11.08 10.85 -11.79
N ALA A 308 10.13 10.07 -12.32
CA ALA A 308 8.86 9.77 -11.67
C ALA A 308 9.07 9.01 -10.36
N SER A 309 9.83 7.92 -10.37
CA SER A 309 10.21 7.13 -9.19
C SER A 309 10.85 8.00 -8.10
N ARG A 310 11.78 8.91 -8.45
CA ARG A 310 12.33 9.88 -7.48
C ARG A 310 11.26 10.79 -6.87
N THR A 311 10.31 11.26 -7.69
CA THR A 311 9.19 12.08 -7.21
C THR A 311 8.32 11.30 -6.23
N LEU A 312 7.99 10.06 -6.56
CA LEU A 312 7.17 9.18 -5.73
C LEU A 312 7.88 8.76 -4.43
N ASN A 313 9.19 8.54 -4.48
CA ASN A 313 9.99 8.24 -3.28
C ASN A 313 10.12 9.43 -2.34
N ASN A 314 10.19 10.64 -2.88
CA ASN A 314 10.16 11.87 -2.07
C ASN A 314 8.78 12.07 -1.45
N LEU A 315 7.71 11.74 -2.19
CA LEU A 315 6.34 11.74 -1.67
C LEU A 315 6.18 10.77 -0.50
N ALA A 316 6.65 9.52 -0.62
CA ALA A 316 6.61 8.54 0.47
C ALA A 316 7.35 9.03 1.73
N ARG A 317 8.44 9.78 1.56
CA ARG A 317 9.20 10.39 2.65
C ARG A 317 8.64 11.72 3.17
N SER A 318 7.52 12.20 2.61
CA SER A 318 6.99 13.55 2.88
C SER A 318 7.99 14.69 2.57
N ASP A 319 8.97 14.47 1.67
CA ASP A 319 9.96 15.47 1.25
C ASP A 319 9.53 16.20 -0.04
N LEU A 320 8.49 17.02 0.11
CA LEU A 320 7.80 17.68 -0.99
C LEU A 320 8.59 18.82 -1.64
N TYR A 321 9.72 19.23 -1.06
CA TYR A 321 10.56 20.32 -1.55
C TYR A 321 11.66 19.85 -2.51
N SER A 322 11.85 18.54 -2.64
CA SER A 322 12.98 17.93 -3.38
C SER A 322 12.57 17.35 -4.74
N PHE A 323 11.42 17.74 -5.30
CA PHE A 323 10.95 17.22 -6.57
C PHE A 323 11.81 17.71 -7.75
N PRO A 324 12.18 16.85 -8.71
CA PRO A 324 12.90 17.27 -9.91
C PRO A 324 12.09 18.29 -10.73
N GLU A 325 12.74 19.35 -11.25
CA GLU A 325 12.07 20.47 -11.96
C GLU A 325 11.28 20.03 -13.20
N ASP A 326 11.67 18.92 -13.86
CA ASP A 326 11.03 18.37 -15.06
C ASP A 326 10.35 17.00 -14.82
N ALA A 327 10.08 16.63 -13.58
CA ALA A 327 9.35 15.39 -13.31
C ALA A 327 7.84 15.59 -13.48
N ALA A 328 7.16 14.56 -13.99
CA ALA A 328 5.70 14.51 -13.96
C ALA A 328 5.20 14.59 -12.51
N SER A 329 4.13 15.34 -12.28
CA SER A 329 3.51 15.38 -10.96
C SER A 329 2.83 14.04 -10.64
N PRO A 330 2.67 13.65 -9.37
CA PRO A 330 1.97 12.42 -9.02
C PRO A 330 0.57 12.32 -9.61
N GLU A 331 -0.15 13.44 -9.76
CA GLU A 331 -1.46 13.48 -10.40
C GLU A 331 -1.38 13.15 -11.89
N ASP A 332 -0.38 13.69 -12.60
CA ASP A 332 -0.18 13.39 -14.02
C ASP A 332 0.20 11.92 -14.22
N LEU A 333 1.00 11.34 -13.32
CA LEU A 333 1.30 9.92 -13.31
C LEU A 333 0.02 9.09 -13.19
N LEU A 334 -0.85 9.38 -12.21
CA LEU A 334 -2.13 8.68 -12.04
C LEU A 334 -3.08 8.86 -13.23
N ILE A 335 -3.14 10.07 -13.81
CA ILE A 335 -3.97 10.36 -14.99
C ILE A 335 -3.48 9.58 -16.21
N ASP A 336 -2.17 9.50 -16.41
CA ASP A 336 -1.59 8.76 -17.53
C ASP A 336 -1.82 7.26 -17.38
N LEU A 337 -1.64 6.70 -16.18
CA LEU A 337 -2.00 5.31 -15.88
C LEU A 337 -3.48 5.04 -16.09
N TYR A 338 -4.37 5.89 -15.58
CA TYR A 338 -5.81 5.76 -15.79
C TYR A 338 -6.16 5.75 -17.29
N THR A 339 -5.62 6.72 -18.02
CA THR A 339 -5.89 6.90 -19.45
C THR A 339 -5.43 5.69 -20.26
N HIS A 340 -4.30 5.09 -19.88
CA HIS A 340 -3.76 3.91 -20.53
C HIS A 340 -4.55 2.63 -20.20
N TYR A 341 -4.71 2.29 -18.93
CA TYR A 341 -5.20 0.98 -18.51
C TYR A 341 -6.73 0.88 -18.43
N LYS A 342 -7.38 1.94 -17.93
CA LYS A 342 -8.85 1.93 -17.78
C LYS A 342 -9.56 2.49 -19.01
N GLY A 343 -8.91 3.46 -19.67
CA GLY A 343 -9.47 4.17 -20.80
C GLY A 343 -10.64 5.09 -20.43
N GLY A 344 -11.07 5.92 -21.38
CA GLY A 344 -12.19 6.83 -21.20
C GLY A 344 -11.83 8.19 -20.60
N ASN A 345 -12.85 9.01 -20.35
CA ASN A 345 -12.66 10.37 -19.87
C ASN A 345 -12.53 10.40 -18.34
N TRP A 346 -11.31 10.41 -17.84
CA TRP A 346 -11.02 10.49 -16.40
C TRP A 346 -11.70 11.68 -15.70
N LYS A 347 -12.02 12.76 -16.43
CA LYS A 347 -12.71 13.94 -15.90
C LYS A 347 -14.19 13.71 -15.58
N GLU A 348 -14.75 12.57 -16.00
CA GLU A 348 -16.13 12.19 -15.72
C GLU A 348 -16.22 11.06 -14.67
N ASP A 349 -15.11 10.40 -14.36
CA ASP A 349 -15.06 9.34 -13.37
C ASP A 349 -14.94 9.94 -11.95
N LYS A 350 -16.08 10.03 -11.26
CA LYS A 350 -16.15 10.61 -9.91
C LYS A 350 -15.30 9.86 -8.89
N LYS A 351 -15.17 8.54 -9.01
CA LYS A 351 -14.34 7.73 -8.11
C LYS A 351 -12.87 8.05 -8.31
N PHE A 352 -12.40 8.07 -9.56
CA PHE A 352 -11.03 8.51 -9.86
C PHE A 352 -10.76 9.95 -9.39
N LEU A 353 -11.69 10.87 -9.65
CA LEU A 353 -11.56 12.25 -9.20
C LEU A 353 -11.51 12.37 -7.68
N SER A 354 -12.15 11.49 -6.92
CA SER A 354 -12.04 11.48 -5.45
C SER A 354 -10.65 11.12 -4.96
N PHE A 355 -9.90 10.26 -5.66
CA PHE A 355 -8.47 10.05 -5.37
C PHE A 355 -7.67 11.31 -5.62
N ILE A 356 -7.84 11.95 -6.78
CA ILE A 356 -7.14 13.22 -7.09
C ILE A 356 -7.47 14.30 -6.06
N LYS A 357 -8.73 14.39 -5.61
CA LYS A 357 -9.15 15.34 -4.56
C LYS A 357 -8.51 15.03 -3.21
N ASN A 358 -8.61 13.79 -2.72
CA ASN A 358 -8.10 13.39 -1.40
C ASN A 358 -6.58 13.59 -1.33
N PHE A 359 -5.87 13.22 -2.40
CA PHE A 359 -4.43 13.42 -2.54
C PHE A 359 -4.01 14.89 -2.41
N ASN A 360 -4.81 15.82 -2.92
CA ASN A 360 -4.50 17.26 -2.93
C ASN A 360 -5.13 18.04 -1.77
N GLY A 361 -6.06 17.44 -1.03
CA GLY A 361 -6.69 18.04 0.16
C GLY A 361 -5.75 18.15 1.36
N ILE A 362 -4.62 17.42 1.36
CA ILE A 362 -3.66 17.34 2.47
C ILE A 362 -2.61 18.48 2.40
N GLY A 363 -2.79 19.47 1.52
CA GLY A 363 -1.92 20.66 1.43
C GLY A 363 -0.75 20.52 0.44
N LEU A 364 -0.77 19.49 -0.41
CA LEU A 364 0.14 19.38 -1.54
C LEU A 364 -0.22 20.43 -2.59
N GLU A 365 0.69 21.35 -2.90
CA GLU A 365 0.58 22.22 -4.08
C GLU A 365 1.23 21.57 -5.32
N GLY A 366 1.56 20.28 -5.25
CA GLY A 366 2.22 19.51 -6.32
C GLY A 366 1.46 19.57 -7.64
N TRP A 367 0.12 19.51 -7.57
CA TRP A 367 -0.80 19.65 -8.70
C TRP A 367 -0.62 20.95 -9.50
N ARG A 368 -0.05 22.02 -8.93
CA ARG A 368 0.18 23.27 -9.68
C ARG A 368 1.18 23.09 -10.83
N ARG A 369 1.99 22.04 -10.77
CA ARG A 369 2.94 21.66 -11.82
C ARG A 369 2.35 20.66 -12.81
N SER A 370 1.16 20.14 -12.55
CA SER A 370 0.47 19.23 -13.47
C SER A 370 0.15 19.94 -14.79
N LYS A 371 0.23 19.22 -15.90
CA LYS A 371 -0.29 19.67 -17.21
C LYS A 371 -1.81 19.91 -17.19
N ASN A 372 -2.50 19.40 -16.16
CA ASN A 372 -3.93 19.54 -15.91
C ASN A 372 -4.26 20.50 -14.75
N ALA A 373 -3.31 21.33 -14.32
CA ALA A 373 -3.44 22.17 -13.11
C ALA A 373 -4.71 23.02 -13.05
N GLU A 374 -5.20 23.56 -14.17
CA GLU A 374 -6.43 24.36 -14.18
C GLU A 374 -7.66 23.54 -13.77
N PHE A 375 -7.80 22.33 -14.33
CA PHE A 375 -8.91 21.43 -14.01
C PHE A 375 -8.76 20.88 -12.59
N ILE A 376 -7.56 20.42 -12.21
CA ILE A 376 -7.29 19.89 -10.87
C ILE A 376 -7.51 20.97 -9.82
N GLY A 377 -7.04 22.20 -10.05
CA GLY A 377 -7.31 23.34 -9.19
C GLY A 377 -8.81 23.58 -9.02
N GLY A 378 -9.58 23.54 -10.12
CA GLY A 378 -11.03 23.66 -10.09
C GLY A 378 -11.73 22.65 -9.16
N ILE A 379 -11.37 21.37 -9.26
CA ILE A 379 -11.95 20.33 -8.38
C ILE A 379 -11.44 20.46 -6.94
N VAL A 380 -10.17 20.78 -6.72
CA VAL A 380 -9.59 20.91 -5.38
C VAL A 380 -10.25 22.08 -4.65
N TYR A 381 -10.35 23.26 -5.26
CA TYR A 381 -10.99 24.43 -4.62
C TYR A 381 -12.47 24.22 -4.31
N GLN A 382 -13.23 23.57 -5.20
CA GLN A 382 -14.62 23.18 -4.90
C GLN A 382 -14.68 22.24 -3.69
N THR A 383 -13.73 21.31 -3.61
CA THR A 383 -13.68 20.36 -2.50
C THR A 383 -13.28 21.06 -1.20
N TRP A 384 -12.37 22.04 -1.19
CA TRP A 384 -12.04 22.83 0.01
C TRP A 384 -13.25 23.58 0.60
N GLU A 385 -14.07 24.23 -0.26
CA GLU A 385 -15.33 24.87 0.18
C GLU A 385 -16.39 23.86 0.65
N GLN A 386 -16.35 22.65 0.10
CA GLN A 386 -17.15 21.51 0.59
C GLN A 386 -16.55 20.88 1.83
N PHE A 387 -15.23 20.95 2.06
CA PHE A 387 -14.53 20.32 3.17
C PHE A 387 -14.80 21.03 4.50
N GLU A 388 -14.94 22.36 4.50
CA GLU A 388 -15.47 23.09 5.67
C GLU A 388 -16.92 22.65 6.02
N LYS A 389 -17.63 22.01 5.07
CA LYS A 389 -18.92 21.34 5.29
C LYS A 389 -18.77 19.83 5.50
N LEU A 390 -17.70 19.19 5.05
CA LEU A 390 -17.41 17.78 5.27
C LEU A 390 -16.88 17.54 6.67
N GLU A 391 -16.09 18.46 7.24
CA GLU A 391 -15.77 18.44 8.67
C GLU A 391 -17.07 18.38 9.50
N LYS A 392 -18.10 19.11 9.07
CA LYS A 392 -19.47 18.99 9.60
C LYS A 392 -20.16 17.68 9.22
N LEU A 393 -20.10 17.17 8.00
CA LEU A 393 -20.72 15.86 7.64
C LEU A 393 -20.04 14.67 8.31
N PHE A 394 -18.74 14.73 8.59
CA PHE A 394 -18.04 13.77 9.41
C PHE A 394 -18.52 13.92 10.85
N THR A 395 -18.61 15.12 11.41
CA THR A 395 -18.88 15.31 12.86
C THR A 395 -20.36 15.43 13.28
N ASP A 396 -21.30 15.77 12.39
CA ASP A 396 -22.69 16.17 12.74
C ASP A 396 -23.58 15.01 13.23
N ASP A 397 -23.24 13.74 12.90
CA ASP A 397 -23.91 12.54 13.43
C ASP A 397 -22.96 11.60 14.20
N ILE A 398 -21.69 11.98 14.32
CA ILE A 398 -20.78 11.26 15.21
C ILE A 398 -21.05 11.79 16.63
N PRO A 399 -21.10 10.93 17.66
CA PRO A 399 -21.23 11.41 19.04
C PRO A 399 -20.27 12.58 19.29
N GLU A 400 -20.67 13.60 20.08
CA GLU A 400 -19.83 14.72 20.54
C GLU A 400 -18.49 14.30 21.20
N THR A 401 -18.25 12.99 21.27
CA THR A 401 -17.14 12.29 21.88
C THR A 401 -16.04 11.86 20.92
N LEU A 402 -16.14 12.10 19.61
CA LEU A 402 -15.12 11.71 18.62
C LEU A 402 -14.23 12.89 18.19
N ASP A 403 -12.94 12.76 18.45
CA ASP A 403 -11.90 13.74 18.15
C ASP A 403 -10.93 13.11 17.15
N LEU A 404 -10.96 13.56 15.89
CA LEU A 404 -10.11 12.99 14.84
C LEU A 404 -8.66 13.44 15.04
N ASP A 405 -7.73 12.49 14.97
CA ASP A 405 -6.30 12.77 15.04
C ASP A 405 -5.82 13.68 13.91
N HIS A 406 -6.51 13.60 12.77
CA HIS A 406 -6.31 14.47 11.64
C HIS A 406 -7.65 14.89 11.03
N PRO A 407 -7.77 16.14 10.58
CA PRO A 407 -9.01 16.64 9.97
C PRO A 407 -9.32 15.99 8.61
N TYR A 408 -8.36 15.26 8.02
CA TYR A 408 -8.49 14.66 6.69
C TYR A 408 -8.36 13.14 6.78
N PRO A 409 -9.45 12.38 6.54
CA PRO A 409 -9.37 10.94 6.42
C PRO A 409 -8.69 10.57 5.09
N THR A 410 -7.92 9.48 5.12
CA THR A 410 -7.21 8.91 3.97
C THR A 410 -8.17 8.09 3.12
N LEU A 411 -8.21 8.33 1.81
CA LEU A 411 -9.00 7.52 0.90
C LEU A 411 -8.19 6.28 0.49
N PHE A 412 -8.72 5.09 0.72
CA PHE A 412 -8.05 3.83 0.40
C PHE A 412 -9.02 2.78 -0.13
N MET A 413 -8.46 1.74 -0.77
CA MET A 413 -9.23 0.58 -1.23
C MET A 413 -9.24 -0.53 -0.18
N ARG A 414 -10.38 -1.18 0.04
CA ARG A 414 -10.53 -2.39 0.86
C ARG A 414 -11.66 -3.25 0.28
N ASP A 415 -11.40 -4.52 0.02
CA ASP A 415 -12.38 -5.50 -0.49
C ASP A 415 -13.11 -5.01 -1.77
N GLY A 416 -12.37 -4.35 -2.66
CA GLY A 416 -12.93 -3.76 -3.89
C GLY A 416 -13.75 -2.48 -3.69
N GLU A 417 -13.88 -1.98 -2.46
CA GLU A 417 -14.60 -0.76 -2.11
C GLU A 417 -13.65 0.40 -1.79
N MET A 418 -14.11 1.62 -2.07
CA MET A 418 -13.40 2.85 -1.72
C MET A 418 -13.91 3.37 -0.38
N LEU A 419 -13.02 3.56 0.58
CA LEU A 419 -13.36 3.98 1.94
C LEU A 419 -12.50 5.17 2.37
N PHE A 420 -13.06 6.03 3.22
CA PHE A 420 -12.26 7.02 3.94
C PHE A 420 -11.92 6.48 5.32
N GLY A 421 -10.64 6.49 5.70
CA GLY A 421 -10.16 6.00 6.98
C GLY A 421 -9.44 7.07 7.80
N SER A 422 -9.63 7.09 9.12
CA SER A 422 -8.83 7.91 10.03
C SER A 422 -8.75 7.25 11.40
N MET A 423 -7.70 7.56 12.15
CA MET A 423 -7.69 7.34 13.59
C MET A 423 -8.44 8.47 14.30
N ALA A 424 -9.08 8.12 15.41
CA ALA A 424 -9.83 9.03 16.26
C ALA A 424 -9.68 8.65 17.74
N THR A 425 -9.84 9.64 18.60
CA THR A 425 -10.11 9.44 20.03
C THR A 425 -11.62 9.48 20.24
N VAL A 426 -12.19 8.42 20.80
CA VAL A 426 -13.62 8.25 21.03
C VAL A 426 -13.88 8.18 22.53
N ALA A 427 -14.82 8.96 23.06
CA ALA A 427 -15.30 8.77 24.43
C ALA A 427 -16.50 7.81 24.48
N ASP A 428 -16.41 6.80 25.33
CA ASP A 428 -17.48 5.87 25.66
C ASP A 428 -18.65 6.65 26.28
N PRO A 429 -19.87 6.59 25.70
CA PRO A 429 -21.01 7.36 26.21
C PRO A 429 -21.49 6.94 27.62
N ALA A 430 -21.19 5.72 28.05
CA ALA A 430 -21.62 5.16 29.33
C ALA A 430 -20.60 5.43 30.45
N SER A 431 -19.30 5.32 30.17
CA SER A 431 -18.24 5.53 31.17
C SER A 431 -17.58 6.92 31.11
N GLY A 432 -17.65 7.58 29.95
CA GLY A 432 -16.89 8.80 29.64
C GLY A 432 -15.40 8.54 29.39
N GLU A 433 -14.97 7.28 29.40
CA GLU A 433 -13.58 6.88 29.13
C GLU A 433 -13.24 7.11 27.66
N LYS A 434 -12.08 7.71 27.40
CA LYS A 434 -11.59 7.92 26.03
C LYS A 434 -10.72 6.75 25.60
N TYR A 435 -10.88 6.30 24.36
CA TYR A 435 -10.07 5.27 23.74
C TYR A 435 -9.74 5.64 22.29
N ARG A 436 -8.63 5.11 21.77
CA ARG A 436 -8.32 5.22 20.34
C ARG A 436 -9.13 4.23 19.52
N ALA A 437 -9.56 4.66 18.35
CA ALA A 437 -10.28 3.83 17.41
C ALA A 437 -9.95 4.20 15.97
N TYR A 438 -10.05 3.20 15.12
CA TYR A 438 -10.08 3.37 13.68
C TYR A 438 -11.50 3.63 13.24
N VAL A 439 -11.66 4.69 12.46
CA VAL A 439 -12.95 5.08 11.89
C VAL A 439 -12.85 4.94 10.39
N THR A 440 -13.75 4.14 9.82
CA THR A 440 -13.94 4.03 8.38
C THR A 440 -15.28 4.59 8.00
N TYR A 441 -15.34 5.33 6.90
CA TYR A 441 -16.54 5.92 6.35
C TYR A 441 -16.86 5.29 5.01
N GLU A 442 -18.10 4.86 4.87
CA GLU A 442 -18.68 4.45 3.59
C GLU A 442 -19.18 5.69 2.84
N TRP A 443 -18.96 5.70 1.52
CA TRP A 443 -19.23 6.87 0.71
C TRP A 443 -19.94 6.51 -0.59
N ASP A 444 -21.01 7.24 -0.89
CA ASP A 444 -21.62 7.26 -2.21
C ASP A 444 -20.93 8.34 -3.05
N PHE A 445 -19.96 7.89 -3.86
CA PHE A 445 -19.17 8.74 -4.74
C PHE A 445 -19.97 9.35 -5.89
N GLU A 446 -21.16 8.83 -6.20
CA GLU A 446 -22.01 9.40 -7.24
C GLU A 446 -22.74 10.64 -6.74
N ASN A 447 -23.22 10.59 -5.50
CA ASN A 447 -23.97 11.69 -4.89
C ASN A 447 -23.12 12.56 -3.96
N ASP A 448 -21.87 12.15 -3.72
CA ASP A 448 -20.91 12.81 -2.84
C ASP A 448 -21.42 12.94 -1.40
N ILE A 449 -21.91 11.82 -0.86
CA ILE A 449 -22.49 11.75 0.50
C ILE A 449 -21.93 10.56 1.28
N ARG A 450 -21.76 10.76 2.60
CA ARG A 450 -21.50 9.67 3.54
C ARG A 450 -22.75 8.79 3.66
N THR A 451 -22.59 7.49 3.53
CA THR A 451 -23.69 6.52 3.71
C THR A 451 -23.63 5.78 5.04
N GLY A 452 -22.45 5.68 5.64
CA GLY A 452 -22.23 4.95 6.89
C GLY A 452 -20.85 5.19 7.47
N TYR A 453 -20.63 4.62 8.66
CA TYR A 453 -19.30 4.55 9.27
C TYR A 453 -19.19 3.35 10.21
N THR A 454 -17.97 2.85 10.37
CA THR A 454 -17.61 1.82 11.35
C THR A 454 -16.53 2.36 12.28
N ILE A 455 -16.68 2.09 13.58
CA ILE A 455 -15.67 2.39 14.60
C ILE A 455 -15.11 1.06 15.10
N GLN A 456 -13.83 0.84 14.88
CA GLN A 456 -13.08 -0.30 15.39
C GLN A 456 -12.17 0.22 16.51
N ARG A 457 -12.51 -0.13 17.75
CA ARG A 457 -11.66 0.18 18.89
C ARG A 457 -10.30 -0.50 18.71
N ILE A 458 -9.23 0.16 19.12
CA ILE A 458 -7.91 -0.45 19.25
C ILE A 458 -7.94 -1.33 20.51
N ASP A 459 -8.75 -2.40 20.48
CA ASP A 459 -8.86 -3.37 21.56
C ASP A 459 -7.89 -4.53 21.27
N GLY A 460 -6.68 -4.39 21.80
CA GLY A 460 -5.63 -5.41 21.69
C GLY A 460 -4.64 -5.43 22.86
N TYR A 461 -4.60 -4.39 23.69
CA TYR A 461 -3.80 -4.32 24.92
C TYR A 461 -4.58 -3.62 26.04
N VAL A 462 -5.66 -4.25 26.51
CA VAL A 462 -6.08 -4.05 27.91
C VAL A 462 -5.19 -4.96 28.75
N GLU A 463 -3.93 -4.57 28.96
CA GLU A 463 -3.24 -5.04 30.15
C GLU A 463 -4.03 -4.50 31.35
N LYS A 464 -4.66 -5.43 32.08
CA LYS A 464 -5.04 -5.16 33.47
C LYS A 464 -3.78 -4.77 34.22
N TYR A 465 -3.55 -3.47 34.40
CA TYR A 465 -2.66 -3.01 35.46
C TYR A 465 -3.27 -3.45 36.80
N PHE A 466 -2.53 -4.29 37.54
CA PHE A 466 -2.81 -4.62 38.94
C PHE A 466 -2.47 -3.46 39.86
#